data_AF-A0AAW0IG85-F1
#
_entry.id   AF-A0AAW0IG85-F1
#
_cell.length_a   1.000
_cell.length_b   1.000
_cell.length_c   1.000
_cell.angle_alpha   90.00
_cell.angle_beta   90.00
_cell.angle_gamma   90.00
#
_symmetry.space_group_name_H-M   'P 1'
#
loop_
_entity.id
_entity.type
_entity.pdbx_description
1 polymer ?
#
loop_
_entity_poly.entity_id
_entity_poly.type
_entity_poly.pdbx_seq_one_letter_code
_entity_poly.pdbx_strand_id
1 'polypeptide(L)'
;MPACISWGSPPCTSSPSPCTVPPTSPQVLRTCAQVPAVVEVLFNSYAQLRVSESWLEAVPEEVYQTHEPFYRSFFALAHTPRCLQHLCRSTIRKLFGKKCFHLVPQLPLPETLQQYLLLEPEGVLR
;
A
#
# COMPACT_ATOMS: atom_id res chain seq x y z
N MET A 1 -1.57 -36.30 35.02
CA MET A 1 -0.37 -35.54 35.44
C MET A 1 0.68 -35.72 34.36
N PRO A 2 1.00 -34.72 33.53
CA PRO A 2 2.06 -34.83 32.53
C PRO A 2 3.41 -34.42 33.15
N ALA A 3 4.48 -35.08 32.69
CA ALA A 3 5.86 -34.64 32.88
C ALA A 3 6.38 -34.10 31.53
N CYS A 4 6.85 -32.86 31.52
CA CYS A 4 7.64 -32.28 30.44
C CYS A 4 9.06 -32.83 30.50
N ILE A 5 9.70 -33.20 29.38
CA ILE A 5 11.11 -32.86 29.08
C ILE A 5 11.36 -32.81 27.55
N SER A 6 11.76 -31.62 27.10
CA SER A 6 12.70 -31.24 26.03
C SER A 6 12.99 -32.20 24.86
N TRP A 7 12.70 -31.73 23.64
CA TRP A 7 13.39 -32.17 22.43
C TRP A 7 14.26 -31.05 21.87
N GLY A 8 15.55 -31.36 21.78
CA GLY A 8 16.57 -30.51 21.18
C GLY A 8 16.40 -30.36 19.67
N SER A 9 16.92 -29.25 19.17
CA SER A 9 16.98 -28.92 17.75
C SER A 9 17.87 -29.89 16.96
N PRO A 10 17.54 -30.22 15.69
CA PRO A 10 18.52 -30.60 14.70
C PRO A 10 18.85 -29.42 13.73
N PRO A 11 19.99 -29.48 13.02
CA PRO A 11 20.57 -28.33 12.29
C PRO A 11 20.37 -28.38 10.76
N CYS A 12 20.72 -27.27 10.10
CA CYS A 12 20.93 -27.07 8.65
C CYS A 12 19.63 -26.99 7.83
N THR A 13 19.42 -26.10 6.86
CA THR A 13 20.29 -25.56 5.80
C THR A 13 19.74 -24.22 5.27
N SER A 14 20.66 -23.39 4.75
CA SER A 14 20.40 -22.19 3.97
C SER A 14 19.58 -22.44 2.71
N SER A 15 18.46 -21.72 2.56
CA SER A 15 17.91 -21.33 1.26
C SER A 15 17.15 -20.01 1.43
N PRO A 16 17.30 -19.03 0.51
CA PRO A 16 16.62 -17.76 0.62
C PRO A 16 15.14 -17.98 0.31
N SER A 17 14.29 -17.70 1.30
CA SER A 17 12.86 -17.52 1.12
C SER A 17 12.62 -16.52 -0.03
N PRO A 18 11.56 -16.68 -0.85
CA PRO A 18 11.31 -15.78 -1.97
C PRO A 18 11.31 -14.37 -1.43
N CYS A 19 12.18 -13.52 -1.99
CA CYS A 19 12.40 -12.14 -1.57
C CYS A 19 11.05 -11.43 -1.47
N THR A 20 10.45 -11.47 -0.28
CA THR A 20 9.22 -10.77 0.01
C THR A 20 9.66 -9.36 0.30
N VAL A 21 9.98 -8.62 -0.76
CA VAL A 21 10.16 -7.18 -0.64
C VAL A 21 8.89 -6.65 0.01
N PRO A 22 8.99 -5.97 1.16
CA PRO A 22 7.81 -5.41 1.75
C PRO A 22 7.17 -4.49 0.70
N PRO A 23 5.83 -4.43 0.60
CA PRO A 23 5.13 -3.52 -0.32
C PRO A 23 5.51 -2.05 -0.05
N THR A 24 6.15 -1.80 1.11
CA THR A 24 6.71 -0.54 1.52
C THR A 24 8.23 -0.41 1.27
N SER A 25 8.81 -1.19 0.35
CA SER A 25 10.20 -1.03 -0.04
C SER A 25 10.36 0.14 -1.04
N PRO A 26 11.37 1.01 -0.90
CA PRO A 26 11.70 2.03 -1.89
C PRO A 26 11.91 1.48 -3.31
N GLN A 27 12.30 0.20 -3.41
CA GLN A 27 12.48 -0.48 -4.69
C GLN A 27 11.16 -0.70 -5.44
N VAL A 28 10.05 -0.86 -4.71
CA VAL A 28 8.70 -0.94 -5.32
C VAL A 28 8.38 0.39 -5.98
N LEU A 29 8.58 1.51 -5.26
CA LEU A 29 8.36 2.85 -5.81
C LEU A 29 9.22 3.10 -7.04
N ARG A 30 10.52 2.77 -7.00
CA ARG A 30 11.42 2.94 -8.14
C ARG A 30 10.93 2.20 -9.39
N THR A 31 10.31 1.03 -9.21
CA THR A 31 9.80 0.20 -10.31
C THR A 31 8.53 0.79 -10.93
N CYS A 32 7.64 1.37 -10.11
CA CYS A 32 6.36 1.89 -10.58
C CYS A 32 6.29 3.42 -10.70
N ALA A 33 7.39 4.14 -10.44
CA ALA A 33 7.40 5.61 -10.42
C ALA A 33 6.90 6.24 -11.73
N GLN A 34 7.19 5.61 -12.87
CA GLN A 34 6.71 6.10 -14.17
C GLN A 34 5.19 5.98 -14.37
N VAL A 35 4.48 5.32 -13.46
CA VAL A 35 3.03 5.11 -13.53
C VAL A 35 2.37 5.57 -12.23
N PRO A 36 2.07 6.87 -12.08
CA PRO A 36 1.47 7.44 -10.87
C PRO A 36 0.22 6.70 -10.38
N ALA A 37 -0.62 6.24 -11.30
CA ALA A 37 -1.81 5.45 -10.97
C ALA A 37 -1.48 4.19 -10.14
N VAL A 38 -0.40 3.48 -10.46
CA VAL A 38 0.02 2.29 -9.71
C VAL A 38 0.52 2.67 -8.32
N VAL A 39 1.30 3.76 -8.22
CA VAL A 39 1.76 4.31 -6.94
C VAL A 39 0.57 4.71 -6.07
N GLU A 40 -0.45 5.34 -6.67
CA GLU A 40 -1.67 5.77 -6.00
C GLU A 40 -2.43 4.58 -5.43
N VAL A 41 -2.72 3.56 -6.24
CA VAL A 41 -3.42 2.34 -5.78
C VAL A 41 -2.64 1.65 -4.66
N LEU A 42 -1.31 1.55 -4.80
CA LEU A 42 -0.45 0.97 -3.78
C LEU A 42 -0.58 1.73 -2.46
N PHE A 43 -0.40 3.05 -2.48
CA PHE A 43 -0.48 3.88 -1.29
C PHE A 43 -1.88 3.83 -0.66
N ASN A 44 -2.91 3.87 -1.50
CA ASN A 44 -4.29 3.87 -1.10
C ASN A 44 -4.78 2.52 -0.54
N SER A 45 -4.03 1.44 -0.76
CA SER A 45 -4.34 0.11 -0.25
C SER A 45 -4.02 -0.07 1.24
N TYR A 46 -3.19 0.79 1.84
CA TYR A 46 -2.73 0.65 3.22
C TYR A 46 -3.28 1.76 4.11
N ALA A 47 -3.75 1.41 5.32
CA ALA A 47 -4.23 2.39 6.29
C ALA A 47 -3.14 3.39 6.73
N GLN A 48 -1.90 2.90 6.84
CA GLN A 48 -0.71 3.68 7.09
C GLN A 48 0.43 3.12 6.26
N LEU A 49 1.16 3.99 5.57
CA LEU A 49 2.38 3.66 4.87
C LEU A 49 3.44 4.67 5.31
N ARG A 50 4.45 4.20 6.03
CA ARG A 50 5.56 5.05 6.46
C ARG A 50 6.46 5.29 5.25
N VAL A 51 6.32 6.45 4.65
CA VAL A 51 7.25 6.91 3.61
C VAL A 51 8.52 7.36 4.31
N SER A 52 9.62 6.63 4.09
CA SER A 52 10.95 7.04 4.55
C SER A 52 11.60 7.98 3.54
N GLU A 53 12.62 8.72 3.96
CA GLU A 53 13.39 9.62 3.07
C GLU A 53 13.94 8.88 1.84
N SER A 54 14.30 7.61 1.97
CA SER A 54 14.74 6.76 0.86
C SER A 54 13.70 6.55 -0.26
N TRP A 55 12.42 6.85 -0.03
CA TRP A 55 11.40 6.87 -1.08
C TRP A 55 11.44 8.16 -1.90
N LEU A 56 11.82 9.28 -1.28
CA LEU A 56 12.03 10.55 -1.99
C LEU A 56 13.13 10.35 -3.03
N GLU A 57 14.22 9.71 -2.63
CA GLU A 57 15.38 9.39 -3.48
C GLU A 57 15.10 8.30 -4.53
N ALA A 58 13.96 7.60 -4.44
CA ALA A 58 13.62 6.53 -5.36
C ALA A 58 12.94 7.03 -6.64
N VAL A 59 12.46 8.27 -6.67
CA VAL A 59 11.81 8.88 -7.84
C VAL A 59 12.85 9.66 -8.64
N PRO A 60 13.14 9.28 -9.90
CA PRO A 60 14.00 10.07 -10.76
C PRO A 60 13.45 11.47 -11.00
N GLU A 61 14.31 12.47 -11.10
CA GLU A 61 13.93 13.88 -11.26
C GLU A 61 13.04 14.09 -12.50
N GLU A 62 13.33 13.39 -13.60
CA GLU A 62 12.56 13.48 -14.84
C GLU A 62 11.12 12.98 -14.65
N VAL A 63 10.95 11.93 -13.85
CA VAL A 63 9.63 11.37 -13.51
C VAL A 63 8.89 12.30 -12.56
N TYR A 64 9.60 12.87 -11.59
CA TYR A 64 9.03 13.86 -10.68
C TYR A 64 8.49 15.06 -11.46
N GLN A 65 9.28 15.65 -12.37
CA GLN A 65 8.86 16.80 -13.17
C GLN A 65 7.66 16.47 -14.08
N THR A 66 7.64 15.29 -14.69
CA THR A 66 6.55 14.84 -15.56
C THR A 66 5.22 14.68 -14.78
N HIS A 67 5.29 14.33 -13.50
CA HIS A 67 4.14 14.04 -12.66
C HIS A 67 4.12 14.88 -11.37
N GLU A 68 4.58 16.13 -11.46
CA GLU A 68 4.82 17.00 -10.29
C GLU A 68 3.59 17.12 -9.37
N PRO A 69 2.36 17.36 -9.87
CA PRO A 69 1.20 17.51 -8.99
C PRO A 69 0.92 16.26 -8.14
N PHE A 70 1.10 15.08 -8.74
CA PHE A 70 0.91 13.82 -8.05
C PHE A 70 1.97 13.63 -6.97
N TYR A 71 3.25 13.73 -7.32
CA TYR A 71 4.34 13.50 -6.37
C TYR A 71 4.39 14.53 -5.24
N ARG A 72 4.04 15.78 -5.53
CA ARG A 72 3.88 16.80 -4.51
C ARG A 72 2.79 16.42 -3.49
N SER A 73 1.65 15.89 -3.94
CA SER A 73 0.60 15.39 -3.04
C SER A 73 1.04 14.16 -2.25
N PHE A 74 1.77 13.24 -2.91
CA PHE A 74 2.32 12.03 -2.29
C PHE A 74 3.27 12.36 -1.13
N PHE A 75 4.22 13.28 -1.35
CA PHE A 75 5.19 13.67 -0.33
C PHE A 75 4.58 14.49 0.80
N ALA A 76 3.54 15.30 0.54
CA ALA A 76 2.80 15.98 1.60
C ALA A 76 2.12 15.00 2.58
N LEU A 77 1.77 13.81 2.10
CA LEU A 77 1.09 12.77 2.89
C LEU A 77 2.04 11.80 3.60
N ALA A 78 3.32 11.77 3.21
CA ALA A 78 4.37 10.96 3.81
C ALA A 78 4.48 11.09 5.34
N HIS A 79 4.20 12.30 5.85
CA HIS A 79 4.41 12.66 7.25
C HIS A 79 3.12 13.06 7.97
N THR A 80 1.96 12.78 7.39
CA THR A 80 0.67 13.16 7.98
C THR A 80 -0.23 11.94 8.21
N PRO A 81 -1.05 11.94 9.27
CA PRO A 81 -2.06 10.91 9.44
C PRO A 81 -3.07 11.01 8.30
N ARG A 82 -3.46 9.85 7.77
CA ARG A 82 -4.50 9.78 6.73
C ARG A 82 -5.85 10.20 7.30
N CYS A 83 -6.68 10.83 6.48
CA CYS A 83 -8.01 11.28 6.88
C CYS A 83 -8.93 10.11 7.28
N LEU A 84 -10.00 10.40 8.02
CA LEU A 84 -10.98 9.39 8.44
C LEU A 84 -11.57 8.61 7.25
N GLN A 85 -11.82 9.28 6.13
CA GLN A 85 -12.34 8.64 4.91
C GLN A 85 -11.43 7.50 4.42
N HIS A 86 -10.11 7.73 4.45
CA HIS A 86 -9.11 6.72 4.07
C HIS A 86 -9.05 5.54 5.03
N LEU A 87 -9.18 5.81 6.34
CA LEU A 87 -9.25 4.78 7.37
C LEU A 87 -10.52 3.93 7.23
N CYS A 88 -11.65 4.55 6.91
CA CYS A 88 -12.89 3.86 6.58
C CYS A 88 -12.72 2.97 5.34
N ARG A 89 -12.14 3.48 4.25
CA ARG A 89 -11.84 2.68 3.05
C ARG A 89 -10.99 1.47 3.38
N SER A 90 -9.90 1.67 4.11
CA SER A 90 -8.99 0.60 4.51
C SER A 90 -9.71 -0.48 5.34
N THR A 91 -10.58 -0.06 6.25
CA THR A 91 -11.38 -0.95 7.09
C THR A 91 -12.39 -1.76 6.27
N ILE A 92 -13.14 -1.12 5.38
CA ILE A 92 -14.12 -1.77 4.50
C ILE A 92 -13.43 -2.76 3.56
N ARG A 93 -12.31 -2.36 2.93
CA ARG A 93 -11.55 -3.23 2.04
C ARG A 93 -10.97 -4.43 2.77
N LYS A 94 -10.49 -4.26 4.01
CA LYS A 94 -10.01 -5.36 4.85
C LYS A 94 -11.14 -6.34 5.19
N LEU A 95 -12.34 -5.83 5.48
CA LEU A 95 -13.52 -6.65 5.76
C LEU A 95 -13.95 -7.48 4.55
N PHE A 96 -13.98 -6.87 3.36
CA PHE A 96 -14.42 -7.56 2.13
C PHE A 96 -13.32 -8.43 1.50
N GLY A 97 -12.06 -8.07 1.72
CA GLY A 97 -10.90 -8.78 1.19
C GLY A 97 -10.98 -8.97 -0.33
N LYS A 98 -10.79 -10.20 -0.80
CA LYS A 98 -10.84 -10.56 -2.23
C LYS A 98 -12.20 -10.31 -2.88
N LYS A 99 -13.26 -10.15 -2.09
CA LYS A 99 -14.62 -9.91 -2.58
C LYS A 99 -14.92 -8.43 -2.79
N CYS A 100 -13.98 -7.50 -2.55
CA CYS A 100 -14.19 -6.06 -2.74
C CYS A 100 -14.84 -5.72 -4.09
N PHE A 101 -14.28 -6.22 -5.19
CA PHE A 101 -14.77 -5.94 -6.54
C PHE A 101 -16.20 -6.43 -6.79
N HIS A 102 -16.67 -7.42 -6.03
CA HIS A 102 -18.03 -7.94 -6.16
C HIS A 102 -18.99 -7.29 -5.16
N LEU A 103 -18.55 -7.02 -3.93
CA LEU A 103 -19.40 -6.53 -2.85
C LEU A 103 -19.54 -5.01 -2.82
N VAL A 104 -18.50 -4.25 -3.20
CA VAL A 104 -18.57 -2.78 -3.22
C VAL A 104 -19.65 -2.26 -4.17
N PRO A 105 -19.80 -2.78 -5.40
CA PRO A 105 -20.88 -2.34 -6.30
C PRO A 105 -22.30 -2.61 -5.79
N GLN A 106 -22.46 -3.48 -4.80
CA GLN A 106 -23.76 -3.82 -4.20
C GLN A 106 -24.11 -2.94 -3.00
N LEU A 107 -23.18 -2.09 -2.53
CA LEU A 107 -23.44 -1.18 -1.42
C LEU A 107 -24.37 -0.04 -1.86
N PRO A 108 -25.28 0.43 -0.98
CA PRO A 108 -26.13 1.58 -1.25
C PRO A 108 -25.34 2.88 -1.11
N LEU A 109 -24.29 3.04 -1.91
CA LEU A 109 -23.39 4.19 -1.94
C LEU A 109 -23.42 4.86 -3.31
N PRO A 110 -23.22 6.19 -3.39
CA PRO A 110 -22.92 6.87 -4.65
C PRO A 110 -21.75 6.24 -5.40
N GLU A 111 -21.80 6.25 -6.73
CA GLU A 111 -20.77 5.65 -7.61
C GLU A 111 -19.36 6.15 -7.28
N THR A 112 -19.21 7.44 -7.00
CA THR A 112 -17.92 8.05 -6.64
C THR A 112 -17.32 7.43 -5.37
N LEU A 113 -18.14 7.10 -4.38
CA LEU A 113 -17.67 6.39 -3.18
C LEU A 113 -17.37 4.92 -3.45
N GLN A 114 -18.09 4.29 -4.38
CA GLN A 114 -17.76 2.92 -4.80
C GLN A 114 -16.40 2.88 -5.51
N GLN A 115 -16.16 3.79 -6.45
CA GLN A 115 -14.87 3.96 -7.13
C GLN A 115 -13.73 4.22 -6.14
N TYR A 116 -13.96 5.12 -5.18
CA TYR A 116 -13.01 5.40 -4.10
C TYR A 116 -12.65 4.14 -3.30
N LEU A 117 -13.65 3.34 -2.91
CA LEU A 117 -13.46 2.06 -2.21
C LEU A 117 -12.77 1.01 -3.08
N LEU A 118 -12.96 1.04 -4.40
CA LEU A 118 -12.30 0.15 -5.37
C LEU A 118 -10.87 0.55 -5.70
N LEU A 119 -10.39 1.70 -5.21
CA LEU A 119 -9.08 2.29 -5.50
C LEU A 119 -8.96 2.77 -6.95
N GLU A 120 -10.04 3.33 -7.51
CA GLU A 120 -9.93 4.01 -8.80
C GLU A 120 -8.97 5.21 -8.66
N PRO A 121 -7.94 5.34 -9.51
CA PRO A 121 -6.97 6.43 -9.42
C PRO A 121 -7.59 7.78 -9.80
N GLU A 122 -7.34 8.80 -8.99
CA GLU A 122 -7.78 10.17 -9.25
C GLU A 122 -6.64 11.07 -9.78
N GLY A 123 -5.40 10.58 -9.76
CA GLY A 123 -4.20 11.32 -10.17
C GLY A 123 -3.66 12.24 -9.06
N VAL A 124 -4.27 12.22 -7.88
CA VAL A 124 -3.83 12.97 -6.68
C VAL A 124 -4.13 12.16 -5.43
N LEU A 125 -3.30 12.34 -4.39
CA LEU A 125 -3.55 11.73 -3.10
C LEU A 125 -4.19 12.73 -2.14
N ARG A 126 -5.26 12.28 -1.45
CA ARG A 126 -5.97 13.00 -0.38
C ARG A 126 -6.06 12.13 0.86
#